data_AF-A0A930K6A5-F1
#
_entry.id   AF-A0A930K6A5-F1
#
_cell.length_a   1.000
_cell.length_b   1.000
_cell.length_c   1.000
_cell.angle_alpha   90.00
_cell.angle_beta   90.00
_cell.angle_gamma   90.00
#
_symmetry.space_group_name_H-M   'P 1'
#
loop_
_entity.id
_entity.type
_entity.pdbx_description
1 polymer ?
#
loop_
_entity_poly.entity_id
_entity_poly.type
_entity_poly.pdbx_seq_one_letter_code
_entity_poly.pdbx_strand_id
1 'polypeptide(L)'
;MVRDQTAIDELGFGRIRDAFANMMFPGMSTLQRRAKYFAVMPSLYYQATKKHYNSVRDVRDQIVKWEIRLTDMLVNGAGNDENKKTGITGRSMLTAAKNDPSKFVKYDPTYIYMNGLRTFGMIKGDIDIYHLIFDRSKQVYQQKPKYKASEEGEMSDSEDKSGLIQFIAPCEEVYDFDNGTMLPLELTKKEADYIKGHIVNSIKSMDSMLAYILRNNVAVFPEYDSLGRIWHDMPEDFSEYMKQYRMGQRFSHLAYVVQLRFNHIMAMFNEQKDEADKLQARIEEVLEQYPSDFTCQAIDDMLFYIHSRVAEHTFITFCRKSVKLIEKRDWEQLDELIVSREKAVKPGRNKLRNPKYKGEERGWPSMLSFRWNEIVYQVINEIREAK
;
A
#
# COMPACT_ATOMS: atom_id res chain seq x y z
N MET A 1 -8.86 7.57 9.05
CA MET A 1 -9.67 6.53 9.73
C MET A 1 -9.64 5.28 8.87
N VAL A 2 -9.36 4.11 9.45
CA VAL A 2 -9.58 2.79 8.84
C VAL A 2 -10.82 2.25 9.54
N ARG A 3 -12.03 2.66 9.10
CA ARG A 3 -13.28 2.16 9.68
C ARG A 3 -14.11 1.30 8.70
N ASP A 4 -13.83 1.36 7.40
CA ASP A 4 -14.65 0.68 6.38
C ASP A 4 -14.18 -0.73 5.98
N GLN A 5 -13.12 -1.27 6.59
CA GLN A 5 -12.53 -2.57 6.21
C GLN A 5 -13.05 -3.78 7.01
N THR A 6 -13.89 -3.56 8.02
CA THR A 6 -14.25 -4.60 9.00
C THR A 6 -14.96 -5.80 8.37
N ALA A 7 -15.84 -5.58 7.38
CA ALA A 7 -16.61 -6.64 6.71
C ALA A 7 -15.79 -7.45 5.67
N ILE A 8 -14.87 -6.79 4.95
CA ILE A 8 -13.96 -7.42 3.99
C ILE A 8 -13.14 -8.53 4.67
N ASP A 9 -12.69 -8.25 5.90
CA ASP A 9 -11.92 -9.19 6.71
C ASP A 9 -12.80 -10.27 7.38
N GLU A 10 -14.12 -10.07 7.49
CA GLU A 10 -15.07 -11.05 8.07
C GLU A 10 -15.41 -12.20 7.11
N LEU A 11 -15.39 -11.97 5.79
CA LEU A 11 -15.71 -12.99 4.78
C LEU A 11 -14.48 -13.53 4.02
N GLY A 12 -13.29 -12.99 4.30
CA GLY A 12 -12.03 -13.41 3.70
C GLY A 12 -11.75 -12.79 2.32
N PHE A 13 -12.40 -11.67 1.99
CA PHE A 13 -12.20 -10.95 0.72
C PHE A 13 -10.82 -10.30 0.60
N GLY A 14 -10.13 -10.07 1.73
CA GLY A 14 -8.85 -9.37 1.79
C GLY A 14 -7.77 -9.97 0.88
N ARG A 15 -7.68 -11.30 0.77
CA ARG A 15 -6.67 -11.97 -0.07
C ARG A 15 -6.81 -11.63 -1.56
N ILE A 16 -8.03 -11.61 -2.08
CA ILE A 16 -8.28 -11.28 -3.50
C ILE A 16 -8.11 -9.78 -3.74
N ARG A 17 -8.61 -8.94 -2.83
CA ARG A 17 -8.36 -7.50 -2.86
C ARG A 17 -6.85 -7.24 -2.97
N ASP A 18 -6.05 -7.90 -2.15
CA ASP A 18 -4.61 -7.74 -2.15
C ASP A 18 -3.93 -8.34 -3.40
N ALA A 19 -4.46 -9.43 -3.96
CA ALA A 19 -3.98 -9.97 -5.23
C ALA A 19 -4.16 -8.97 -6.40
N PHE A 20 -5.35 -8.36 -6.51
CA PHE A 20 -5.60 -7.31 -7.51
C PHE A 20 -4.77 -6.06 -7.25
N ALA A 21 -4.72 -5.59 -5.99
CA ALA A 21 -3.95 -4.40 -5.63
C ALA A 21 -2.45 -4.58 -5.88
N ASN A 22 -1.87 -5.75 -5.57
CA ASN A 22 -0.46 -6.04 -5.83
C ASN A 22 -0.15 -6.19 -7.32
N MET A 23 -1.12 -6.61 -8.13
CA MET A 23 -0.96 -6.72 -9.57
C MET A 23 -0.98 -5.35 -10.26
N MET A 24 -1.94 -4.48 -9.90
CA MET A 24 -2.07 -3.15 -10.51
C MET A 24 -1.08 -2.14 -9.92
N PHE A 25 -0.89 -2.17 -8.59
CA PHE A 25 -0.14 -1.17 -7.82
C PHE A 25 0.88 -1.84 -6.89
N PRO A 26 1.85 -2.62 -7.43
CA PRO A 26 2.85 -3.30 -6.62
C PRO A 26 3.64 -2.30 -5.76
N GLY A 27 4.02 -2.73 -4.55
CA GLY A 27 4.81 -1.91 -3.62
C GLY A 27 4.01 -0.83 -2.85
N MET A 28 2.74 -0.63 -3.21
CA MET A 28 1.84 0.30 -2.51
C MET A 28 1.13 -0.37 -1.34
N SER A 29 1.04 0.33 -0.21
CA SER A 29 0.42 -0.15 1.03
C SER A 29 -0.52 0.90 1.61
N THR A 30 -1.63 0.46 2.20
CA THR A 30 -2.59 1.36 2.88
C THR A 30 -2.00 2.05 4.13
N LEU A 31 -0.83 1.59 4.61
CA LEU A 31 -0.10 2.24 5.69
C LEU A 31 0.76 3.42 5.19
N GLN A 32 1.09 3.45 3.91
CA GLN A 32 1.84 4.55 3.30
C GLN A 32 0.94 5.78 3.17
N ARG A 33 1.56 6.95 3.15
CA ARG A 33 0.84 8.23 3.15
C ARG A 33 1.43 9.30 2.25
N ARG A 34 2.72 9.23 1.90
CA ARG A 34 3.44 10.26 1.11
C ARG A 34 4.50 9.60 0.24
N ALA A 35 4.66 10.08 -0.98
CA ALA A 35 5.72 9.64 -1.90
C ALA A 35 7.12 10.03 -1.40
N LYS A 36 7.25 11.14 -0.65
CA LYS A 36 8.52 11.66 -0.12
C LYS A 36 9.39 10.60 0.56
N TYR A 37 8.79 9.65 1.29
CA TYR A 37 9.53 8.58 1.97
C TYR A 37 10.23 7.62 0.98
N PHE A 38 9.72 7.47 -0.25
CA PHE A 38 10.39 6.66 -1.27
C PHE A 38 11.74 7.27 -1.72
N ALA A 39 11.89 8.59 -1.67
CA ALA A 39 13.17 9.25 -1.96
C ALA A 39 14.09 9.30 -0.72
N VAL A 40 13.53 9.68 0.44
CA VAL A 40 14.33 9.98 1.63
C VAL A 40 14.86 8.71 2.32
N MET A 41 14.07 7.63 2.39
CA MET A 41 14.47 6.44 3.15
C MET A 41 15.69 5.73 2.55
N PRO A 42 15.80 5.50 1.22
CA PRO A 42 17.03 4.99 0.61
C PRO A 42 18.26 5.84 0.91
N SER A 43 18.15 7.16 0.81
CA SER A 43 19.25 8.07 1.12
C SER A 43 19.65 8.03 2.61
N LEU A 44 18.67 7.89 3.51
CA LEU A 44 18.90 7.68 4.95
C LEU A 44 19.69 6.39 5.21
N TYR A 45 19.28 5.28 4.62
CA TYR A 45 20.01 4.01 4.76
C TYR A 45 21.42 4.08 4.15
N TYR A 46 21.55 4.72 2.99
CA TYR A 46 22.84 4.90 2.34
C TYR A 46 23.79 5.74 3.20
N GLN A 47 23.33 6.85 3.79
CA GLN A 47 24.14 7.64 4.73
C GLN A 47 24.50 6.83 5.98
N ALA A 48 23.60 5.97 6.46
CA ALA A 48 23.89 5.10 7.59
C ALA A 48 25.09 4.19 7.29
N THR A 49 25.24 3.69 6.06
CA THR A 49 26.39 2.84 5.67
C THR A 49 27.75 3.55 5.76
N LYS A 50 27.78 4.88 5.82
CA LYS A 50 29.02 5.68 5.93
C LYS A 50 29.47 5.92 7.38
N LYS A 51 28.62 5.59 8.36
CA LYS A 51 28.95 5.68 9.79
C LYS A 51 29.71 4.44 10.26
N HIS A 52 30.18 4.46 11.51
CA HIS A 52 30.78 3.29 12.16
C HIS A 52 29.85 2.79 13.27
N TYR A 53 29.65 1.47 13.33
CA TYR A 53 28.83 0.82 14.34
C TYR A 53 29.57 -0.39 14.91
N ASN A 54 29.37 -0.67 16.20
CA ASN A 54 29.94 -1.86 16.83
C ASN A 54 28.99 -3.06 16.74
N SER A 55 27.69 -2.82 16.64
CA SER A 55 26.66 -3.84 16.52
C SER A 55 25.52 -3.47 15.57
N VAL A 56 24.73 -4.45 15.14
CA VAL A 56 23.48 -4.25 14.39
C VAL A 56 22.44 -3.47 15.20
N ARG A 57 22.47 -3.61 16.54
CA ARG A 57 21.61 -2.84 17.43
C ARG A 57 21.92 -1.35 17.34
N ASP A 58 23.20 -0.97 17.29
CA ASP A 58 23.61 0.42 17.14
C ASP A 58 23.07 1.03 15.83
N VAL A 59 23.07 0.23 14.75
CA VAL A 59 22.46 0.64 13.48
C VAL A 59 20.97 0.91 13.67
N ARG A 60 20.24 -0.03 14.28
CA ARG A 60 18.80 0.13 14.50
C ARG A 60 18.49 1.37 15.34
N ASP A 61 19.22 1.59 16.42
CA ASP A 61 19.06 2.75 17.30
C ASP A 61 19.33 4.06 16.54
N GLN A 62 20.35 4.08 15.67
CA GLN A 62 20.66 5.23 14.82
C GLN A 62 19.59 5.48 13.74
N ILE A 63 19.03 4.44 13.12
CA ILE A 63 17.93 4.58 12.15
C ILE A 63 16.69 5.14 12.83
N VAL A 64 16.26 4.59 13.97
CA VAL A 64 15.09 5.11 14.71
C VAL A 64 15.31 6.55 15.12
N LYS A 65 16.51 6.91 15.59
CA LYS A 65 16.87 8.31 15.90
C LYS A 65 16.71 9.22 14.68
N TRP A 66 17.17 8.79 13.51
CA TRP A 66 17.02 9.56 12.28
C TRP A 66 15.58 9.60 11.76
N GLU A 67 14.77 8.55 11.95
CA GLU A 67 13.35 8.56 11.60
C GLU A 67 12.56 9.54 12.48
N ILE A 68 12.82 9.58 13.79
CA ILE A 68 12.21 10.56 14.69
C ILE A 68 12.55 11.99 14.23
N ARG A 69 13.82 12.22 13.84
CA ARG A 69 14.24 13.52 13.32
C ARG A 69 13.64 13.83 11.96
N LEU A 70 13.53 12.85 11.06
CA LEU A 70 12.85 13.01 9.79
C LEU A 70 11.40 13.42 9.99
N THR A 71 10.69 12.80 10.93
CA THR A 71 9.34 13.20 11.34
C THR A 71 9.33 14.67 11.79
N ASP A 72 10.29 15.11 12.61
CA ASP A 72 10.41 16.51 13.05
C ASP A 72 10.66 17.48 11.87
N MET A 73 11.62 17.16 11.01
CA MET A 73 11.97 17.95 9.82
C MET A 73 10.77 18.09 8.88
N LEU A 74 10.01 17.02 8.65
CA LEU A 74 8.79 17.05 7.85
C LEU A 74 7.68 17.86 8.54
N VAL A 75 7.49 17.74 9.85
CA VAL A 75 6.50 18.56 10.58
C VAL A 75 6.83 20.04 10.46
N ASN A 76 8.10 20.40 10.60
CA ASN A 76 8.57 21.78 10.42
C ASN A 76 8.41 22.24 8.97
N GLY A 77 8.73 21.39 8.00
CA GLY A 77 8.56 21.68 6.57
C GLY A 77 7.10 21.82 6.12
N ALA A 78 6.15 21.21 6.84
CA ALA A 78 4.72 21.43 6.62
C ALA A 78 4.23 22.80 7.13
N GLY A 79 4.99 23.48 7.99
CA GLY A 79 4.59 24.76 8.58
C GLY A 79 3.29 24.65 9.37
N ASN A 80 2.31 25.51 9.07
CA ASN A 80 0.99 25.53 9.73
C ASN A 80 -0.09 24.71 8.99
N ASP A 81 0.27 24.01 7.92
CA ASP A 81 -0.68 23.21 7.14
C ASP A 81 -0.97 21.86 7.81
N GLU A 82 -2.09 21.79 8.53
CA GLU A 82 -2.51 20.59 9.25
C GLU A 82 -2.88 19.42 8.33
N ASN A 83 -3.32 19.71 7.11
CA ASN A 83 -3.61 18.67 6.12
C ASN A 83 -2.31 17.98 5.69
N LYS A 84 -1.27 18.75 5.39
CA LYS A 84 0.07 18.19 5.07
C LYS A 84 0.63 17.35 6.22
N LYS A 85 0.48 17.82 7.46
CA LYS A 85 0.99 17.12 8.65
C LYS A 85 0.28 15.80 8.93
N THR A 86 -0.98 15.63 8.51
CA THR A 86 -1.76 14.39 8.74
C THR A 86 -1.13 13.16 8.06
N GLY A 87 -0.38 13.37 6.97
CA GLY A 87 0.34 12.30 6.26
C GLY A 87 1.72 11.95 6.84
N ILE A 88 2.17 12.58 7.93
CA ILE A 88 3.50 12.36 8.49
C ILE A 88 3.47 11.22 9.52
N THR A 89 4.20 10.14 9.23
CA THR A 89 4.36 9.00 10.15
C THR A 89 5.03 9.43 11.44
N GLY A 90 4.47 9.02 12.58
CA GLY A 90 5.05 9.27 13.90
C GLY A 90 4.80 10.65 14.50
N ARG A 91 4.16 11.57 13.75
CA ARG A 91 3.83 12.94 14.19
C ARG A 91 3.24 12.99 15.60
N SER A 92 2.22 12.16 15.88
CA SER A 92 1.50 12.21 17.15
C SER A 92 2.35 11.76 18.35
N MET A 93 3.41 11.01 18.10
CA MET A 93 4.33 10.50 19.13
C MET A 93 5.62 11.31 19.21
N LEU A 94 5.80 12.34 18.36
CA LEU A 94 7.06 13.05 18.18
C LEU A 94 7.63 13.62 19.49
N THR A 95 6.80 14.32 20.28
CA THR A 95 7.24 14.90 21.56
C THR A 95 7.72 13.83 22.55
N ALA A 96 7.02 12.70 22.64
CA ALA A 96 7.43 11.60 23.50
C ALA A 96 8.70 10.92 22.98
N ALA A 97 8.79 10.71 21.67
CA ALA A 97 9.91 10.05 21.00
C ALA A 97 11.22 10.86 21.04
N LYS A 98 11.14 12.20 21.05
CA LYS A 98 12.32 13.07 21.25
C LYS A 98 12.98 12.87 22.62
N ASN A 99 12.20 12.55 23.64
CA ASN A 99 12.71 12.29 24.99
C ASN A 99 13.09 10.81 25.19
N ASP A 100 12.33 9.90 24.59
CA ASP A 100 12.52 8.45 24.69
C ASP A 100 12.19 7.79 23.34
N PRO A 101 13.21 7.44 22.53
CA PRO A 101 13.02 6.84 21.22
C PRO A 101 12.19 5.55 21.22
N SER A 102 12.13 4.83 22.36
CA SER A 102 11.29 3.62 22.47
C SER A 102 9.78 3.91 22.42
N LYS A 103 9.39 5.17 22.66
CA LYS A 103 8.01 5.67 22.57
C LYS A 103 7.62 6.15 21.19
N PHE A 104 8.42 5.86 20.16
CA PHE A 104 8.03 6.13 18.78
C PHE A 104 6.87 5.22 18.35
N VAL A 105 6.69 5.01 17.04
CA VAL A 105 5.57 4.23 16.51
C VAL A 105 5.92 2.75 16.35
N LYS A 106 4.91 1.90 16.54
CA LYS A 106 5.00 0.46 16.23
C LYS A 106 5.32 0.21 14.75
N TYR A 107 4.75 1.04 13.87
CA TYR A 107 4.97 0.98 12.42
C TYR A 107 5.69 2.27 12.00
N ASP A 108 7.01 2.21 12.02
CA ASP A 108 7.91 3.29 11.61
C ASP A 108 8.01 3.40 10.08
N PRO A 109 8.63 4.47 9.53
CA PRO A 109 8.83 4.61 8.10
C PRO A 109 9.54 3.41 7.47
N THR A 110 10.53 2.83 8.14
CA THR A 110 11.21 1.61 7.70
C THR A 110 10.22 0.48 7.48
N TYR A 111 9.40 0.14 8.47
CA TYR A 111 8.38 -0.91 8.36
C TYR A 111 7.38 -0.61 7.24
N ILE A 112 6.87 0.62 7.17
CA ILE A 112 5.79 1.00 6.25
C ILE A 112 6.25 0.96 4.78
N TYR A 113 7.46 1.41 4.49
CA TYR A 113 7.93 1.58 3.11
C TYR A 113 8.83 0.45 2.60
N MET A 114 9.42 -0.39 3.45
CA MET A 114 10.39 -1.41 3.03
C MET A 114 9.91 -2.30 1.89
N ASN A 115 8.65 -2.76 1.91
CA ASN A 115 8.11 -3.58 0.83
C ASN A 115 8.09 -2.83 -0.51
N GLY A 116 7.69 -1.56 -0.52
CA GLY A 116 7.71 -0.72 -1.71
C GLY A 116 9.12 -0.40 -2.17
N LEU A 117 10.03 -0.08 -1.25
CA LEU A 117 11.46 0.15 -1.56
C LEU A 117 12.11 -1.06 -2.25
N ARG A 118 11.81 -2.28 -1.78
CA ARG A 118 12.27 -3.52 -2.42
C ARG A 118 11.57 -3.80 -3.75
N THR A 119 10.29 -3.48 -3.85
CA THR A 119 9.51 -3.65 -5.09
C THR A 119 10.03 -2.74 -6.19
N PHE A 120 10.38 -1.49 -5.88
CA PHE A 120 10.91 -0.53 -6.85
C PHE A 120 12.43 -0.62 -7.02
N GLY A 121 13.09 -1.63 -6.45
CA GLY A 121 14.52 -1.87 -6.62
C GLY A 121 15.42 -0.80 -5.98
N MET A 122 14.87 0.04 -5.10
CA MET A 122 15.61 1.05 -4.33
C MET A 122 16.47 0.40 -3.24
N ILE A 123 15.97 -0.72 -2.70
CA ILE A 123 16.71 -1.64 -1.84
C ILE A 123 16.71 -3.01 -2.52
N LYS A 124 17.90 -3.55 -2.79
CA LYS A 124 18.07 -4.83 -3.48
C LYS A 124 18.31 -5.95 -2.47
N GLY A 125 17.70 -7.11 -2.73
CA GLY A 125 17.81 -8.31 -1.91
C GLY A 125 16.83 -8.37 -0.74
N ASP A 126 16.73 -9.56 -0.16
CA ASP A 126 15.81 -9.88 0.94
C ASP A 126 16.50 -9.91 2.32
N ILE A 127 17.69 -9.32 2.41
CA ILE A 127 18.46 -9.22 3.65
C ILE A 127 17.83 -8.14 4.55
N ASP A 128 17.88 -8.36 5.86
CA ASP A 128 17.52 -7.35 6.85
C ASP A 128 18.34 -6.06 6.65
N ILE A 129 17.66 -4.91 6.60
CA ILE A 129 18.29 -3.64 6.25
C ILE A 129 19.35 -3.23 7.28
N TYR A 130 19.16 -3.54 8.56
CA TYR A 130 20.11 -3.17 9.61
C TYR A 130 21.39 -3.99 9.51
N HIS A 131 21.27 -5.29 9.24
CA HIS A 131 22.42 -6.15 8.95
C HIS A 131 23.17 -5.69 7.70
N LEU A 132 22.45 -5.37 6.62
CA LEU A 132 23.06 -4.87 5.39
C LEU A 132 23.86 -3.58 5.64
N ILE A 133 23.28 -2.63 6.37
CA ILE A 133 23.96 -1.38 6.72
C ILE A 133 25.19 -1.66 7.59
N PHE A 134 25.07 -2.56 8.58
CA PHE A 134 26.19 -2.91 9.46
C PHE A 134 27.37 -3.48 8.69
N ASP A 135 27.13 -4.45 7.81
CA ASP A 135 28.20 -5.08 7.02
C ASP A 135 28.88 -4.07 6.08
N ARG A 136 28.09 -3.19 5.45
CA ARG A 136 28.61 -2.09 4.62
C ARG A 136 29.42 -1.08 5.42
N SER A 137 28.94 -0.71 6.61
CA SER A 137 29.64 0.22 7.50
C SER A 137 31.03 -0.27 7.89
N LYS A 138 31.18 -1.58 8.14
CA LYS A 138 32.47 -2.20 8.42
C LYS A 138 33.40 -2.17 7.22
N GLN A 139 32.90 -2.49 6.02
CA GLN A 139 33.70 -2.48 4.81
C GLN A 139 34.23 -1.08 4.49
N VAL A 140 33.37 -0.05 4.56
CA VAL A 140 33.77 1.35 4.35
C VAL A 140 34.82 1.77 5.37
N TYR A 141 34.66 1.37 6.64
CA TYR A 141 35.64 1.70 7.68
C TYR A 141 36.97 0.94 7.53
N GLN A 142 36.93 -0.33 7.10
CA GLN A 142 38.14 -1.13 6.85
C GLN A 142 38.92 -0.66 5.62
N GLN A 143 38.24 -0.07 4.65
CA GLN A 143 38.85 0.52 3.44
C GLN A 143 39.40 1.92 3.65
N LYS A 144 39.06 2.62 4.75
CA LYS A 144 39.75 3.87 5.10
C LYS A 144 41.23 3.54 5.35
N PRO A 145 42.18 4.17 4.64
CA PRO A 145 43.58 3.89 4.87
C PRO A 145 43.89 4.18 6.34
N LYS A 146 44.35 3.15 7.07
CA LYS A 146 45.15 3.40 8.27
C LYS A 146 46.29 4.27 7.79
N TYR A 147 46.33 5.53 8.23
CA TYR A 147 47.35 6.52 7.91
C TYR A 147 48.72 5.84 7.77
N LYS A 148 49.16 5.58 6.54
CA LYS A 148 50.56 5.40 6.23
C LYS A 148 51.03 6.79 5.89
N ALA A 149 51.79 7.39 6.79
CA ALA A 149 52.60 8.54 6.46
C ALA A 149 53.55 8.12 5.34
N SER A 150 53.27 8.56 4.13
CA SER A 150 54.24 8.65 3.05
C SER A 150 53.86 9.83 2.18
N GLU A 151 54.80 10.76 2.08
CA GLU A 151 54.75 11.98 1.31
C GLU A 151 54.57 11.68 -0.19
N GLU A 152 53.87 12.59 -0.86
CA GLU A 152 53.75 12.75 -2.32
C GLU A 152 52.99 11.66 -3.10
N GLY A 153 51.85 12.06 -3.67
CA GLY A 153 51.13 11.24 -4.66
C GLY A 153 49.71 11.74 -4.94
N GLU A 154 49.53 12.33 -6.11
CA GLU A 154 48.32 12.81 -6.78
C GLU A 154 46.96 12.23 -6.33
N MET A 155 46.01 13.14 -6.12
CA MET A 155 44.60 12.85 -5.85
C MET A 155 43.96 12.24 -7.12
N SER A 156 43.87 10.91 -7.15
CA SER A 156 43.09 10.17 -8.15
C SER A 156 41.60 10.16 -7.76
N ASP A 157 40.78 10.92 -8.49
CA ASP A 157 39.32 10.83 -8.50
C ASP A 157 38.87 9.50 -9.10
N SER A 158 38.91 8.44 -8.30
CA SER A 158 38.35 7.13 -8.67
C SER A 158 37.59 6.53 -7.48
N GLU A 159 36.45 7.12 -7.13
CA GLU A 159 35.50 6.56 -6.15
C GLU A 159 34.64 5.42 -6.71
N ASP A 160 35.01 4.79 -7.84
CA ASP A 160 34.16 3.81 -8.53
C ASP A 160 34.82 2.42 -8.73
N LYS A 161 35.76 2.04 -7.84
CA LYS A 161 36.40 0.72 -7.87
C LYS A 161 36.39 0.00 -6.53
N SER A 162 35.20 -0.24 -5.98
CA SER A 162 35.00 -1.47 -5.24
C SER A 162 33.89 -2.23 -5.96
N GLY A 163 34.15 -3.48 -6.37
CA GLY A 163 33.16 -4.39 -7.00
C GLY A 163 32.03 -4.79 -6.04
N LEU A 164 31.63 -3.89 -5.14
CA LEU A 164 30.59 -4.05 -4.16
C LEU A 164 29.26 -3.73 -4.83
N ILE A 165 28.44 -4.75 -5.04
CA ILE A 165 27.06 -4.61 -5.53
C ILE A 165 26.34 -3.52 -4.73
N GLN A 166 25.98 -2.40 -5.36
CA GLN A 166 25.25 -1.32 -4.71
C GLN A 166 23.82 -1.80 -4.39
N PHE A 167 23.60 -2.19 -3.12
CA PHE A 167 22.32 -2.72 -2.63
C PHE A 167 21.31 -1.65 -2.25
N ILE A 168 21.76 -0.40 -2.05
CA ILE A 168 20.93 0.76 -1.76
C ILE A 168 21.18 1.76 -2.88
N ALA A 169 20.15 2.08 -3.65
CA ALA A 169 20.17 3.14 -4.64
C ALA A 169 19.61 4.41 -3.97
N PRO A 170 20.43 5.34 -3.46
CA PRO A 170 19.92 6.57 -2.85
C PRO A 170 19.38 7.53 -3.92
N CYS A 171 18.49 8.43 -3.51
CA CYS A 171 18.20 9.64 -4.29
C CYS A 171 19.44 10.55 -4.25
N GLU A 172 19.80 11.16 -5.38
CA GLU A 172 20.95 12.08 -5.50
C GLU A 172 20.74 13.45 -4.83
N GLU A 173 19.58 13.66 -4.22
CA GLU A 173 19.36 14.82 -3.34
C GLU A 173 20.17 14.70 -2.04
N VAL A 174 20.58 15.87 -1.53
CA VAL A 174 21.34 15.97 -0.28
C VAL A 174 20.37 16.20 0.87
N TYR A 175 20.39 15.28 1.84
CA TYR A 175 19.63 15.39 3.08
C TYR A 175 20.59 15.47 4.26
N ASP A 176 20.33 16.36 5.20
CA ASP A 176 21.08 16.42 6.46
C ASP A 176 20.27 15.78 7.60
N PHE A 177 20.42 14.47 7.77
CA PHE A 177 19.77 13.75 8.89
C PHE A 177 20.46 13.98 10.23
N ASP A 178 21.64 14.61 10.28
CA ASP A 178 22.39 14.81 11.52
C ASP A 178 22.19 16.20 12.13
N ASN A 179 21.89 17.23 11.33
CA ASN A 179 21.67 18.61 11.77
C ASN A 179 20.53 19.34 11.06
N GLY A 180 19.88 18.74 10.06
CA GLY A 180 18.76 19.35 9.35
C GLY A 180 17.59 19.73 10.27
N THR A 181 16.99 20.88 9.99
CA THR A 181 15.91 21.46 10.82
C THR A 181 14.54 21.41 10.14
N MET A 182 14.50 21.33 8.81
CA MET A 182 13.28 21.24 8.03
C MET A 182 13.48 20.43 6.75
N LEU A 183 12.40 19.80 6.28
CA LEU A 183 12.34 19.12 4.99
C LEU A 183 10.95 19.32 4.37
N PRO A 184 10.83 19.92 3.17
CA PRO A 184 9.53 20.05 2.49
C PRO A 184 8.92 18.67 2.22
N LEU A 185 7.58 18.59 2.27
CA LEU A 185 6.88 17.34 1.93
C LEU A 185 6.66 17.19 0.43
N GLU A 186 6.54 18.30 -0.30
CA GLU A 186 6.54 18.30 -1.75
C GLU A 186 7.83 17.71 -2.31
N LEU A 187 7.71 16.89 -3.35
CA LEU A 187 8.87 16.35 -4.04
C LEU A 187 9.59 17.46 -4.80
N THR A 188 10.92 17.45 -4.76
CA THR A 188 11.72 18.14 -5.78
C THR A 188 11.59 17.37 -7.10
N LYS A 189 11.89 18.03 -8.21
CA LYS A 189 11.97 17.35 -9.51
C LYS A 189 12.89 16.12 -9.50
N LYS A 190 14.06 16.21 -8.85
CA LYS A 190 15.00 15.07 -8.76
C LYS A 190 14.41 13.91 -7.97
N GLU A 191 13.73 14.18 -6.85
CA GLU A 191 13.07 13.12 -6.08
C GLU A 191 11.95 12.44 -6.89
N ALA A 192 11.16 13.24 -7.61
CA ALA A 192 10.10 12.71 -8.45
C ALA A 192 10.63 11.87 -9.60
N ASP A 193 11.68 12.32 -10.28
CA ASP A 193 12.35 11.58 -11.35
C ASP A 193 12.99 10.29 -10.82
N TYR A 194 13.62 10.34 -9.65
CA TYR A 194 14.17 9.17 -8.96
C TYR A 194 13.06 8.15 -8.63
N ILE A 195 11.96 8.57 -7.99
CA ILE A 195 10.85 7.67 -7.63
C ILE A 195 10.21 7.08 -8.89
N LYS A 196 9.88 7.94 -9.87
CA LYS A 196 9.28 7.52 -11.14
C LYS A 196 10.19 6.53 -11.86
N GLY A 197 11.48 6.86 -11.99
CA GLY A 197 12.48 6.02 -12.64
C GLY A 197 12.56 4.62 -12.03
N HIS A 198 12.56 4.52 -10.71
CA HIS A 198 12.55 3.24 -10.01
C HIS A 198 11.26 2.45 -10.21
N ILE A 199 10.08 3.10 -10.16
CA ILE A 199 8.79 2.43 -10.37
C ILE A 199 8.68 1.88 -11.80
N VAL A 200 9.08 2.67 -12.81
CA VAL A 200 8.88 2.30 -14.22
C VAL A 200 9.93 1.33 -14.76
N ASN A 201 11.08 1.18 -14.08
CA ASN A 201 12.19 0.34 -14.54
C ASN A 201 12.49 -0.88 -13.65
N SER A 202 11.92 -0.98 -12.45
CA SER A 202 12.14 -2.15 -11.59
C SER A 202 11.43 -3.39 -12.12
N ILE A 203 12.13 -4.52 -12.13
CA ILE A 203 11.63 -5.83 -12.60
C ILE A 203 10.29 -6.22 -11.94
N LYS A 204 10.07 -5.86 -10.67
CA LYS A 204 8.85 -6.22 -9.94
C LYS A 204 7.67 -5.27 -10.19
N SER A 205 7.86 -4.16 -10.90
CA SER A 205 6.81 -3.15 -11.13
C SER A 205 6.71 -2.60 -12.55
N MET A 206 7.71 -2.81 -13.42
CA MET A 206 7.78 -2.17 -14.74
C MET A 206 6.62 -2.53 -15.67
N ASP A 207 6.02 -3.71 -15.48
CA ASP A 207 4.87 -4.21 -16.22
C ASP A 207 3.54 -3.99 -15.50
N SER A 208 3.51 -3.14 -14.46
CA SER A 208 2.29 -2.84 -13.71
C SER A 208 1.51 -1.65 -14.28
N MET A 209 0.23 -1.58 -13.95
CA MET A 209 -0.62 -0.44 -14.28
C MET A 209 -0.05 0.87 -13.72
N LEU A 210 0.48 0.86 -12.50
CA LEU A 210 1.16 2.02 -11.91
C LEU A 210 2.32 2.53 -12.79
N ALA A 211 3.18 1.62 -13.24
CA ALA A 211 4.31 1.97 -14.09
C ALA A 211 3.85 2.53 -15.44
N TYR A 212 2.84 1.91 -16.07
CA TYR A 212 2.28 2.42 -17.32
C TYR A 212 1.71 3.84 -17.16
N ILE A 213 0.92 4.09 -16.11
CA ILE A 213 0.32 5.41 -15.83
C ILE A 213 1.40 6.49 -15.67
N LEU A 214 2.48 6.19 -14.94
CA LEU A 214 3.58 7.13 -14.72
C LEU A 214 4.42 7.34 -15.98
N ARG A 215 4.70 6.26 -16.74
CA ARG A 215 5.50 6.30 -17.98
C ARG A 215 4.81 7.14 -19.06
N ASN A 216 3.52 6.90 -19.27
CA ASN A 216 2.74 7.51 -20.36
C ASN A 216 1.93 8.74 -19.92
N ASN A 217 2.07 9.18 -18.66
CA ASN A 217 1.34 10.31 -18.09
C ASN A 217 -0.20 10.20 -18.27
N VAL A 218 -0.75 8.99 -18.10
CA VAL A 218 -2.17 8.70 -18.31
C VAL A 218 -3.04 9.53 -17.34
N ALA A 219 -4.16 10.07 -17.82
CA ALA A 219 -5.09 10.80 -16.97
C ALA A 219 -5.63 9.92 -15.82
N VAL A 220 -5.79 10.53 -14.64
CA VAL A 220 -6.22 9.87 -13.39
C VAL A 220 -7.27 10.71 -12.68
N PHE A 221 -8.16 10.06 -11.94
CA PHE A 221 -9.18 10.70 -11.10
C PHE A 221 -9.15 10.12 -9.68
N PRO A 222 -9.59 10.87 -8.65
CA PRO A 222 -9.58 10.39 -7.27
C PRO A 222 -10.39 9.11 -7.07
N GLU A 223 -11.54 9.00 -7.74
CA GLU A 223 -12.44 7.87 -7.62
C GLU A 223 -12.03 6.72 -8.55
N TYR A 224 -11.65 5.57 -7.95
CA TYR A 224 -11.24 4.38 -8.71
C TYR A 224 -12.28 3.90 -9.72
N ASP A 225 -13.58 3.92 -9.37
CA ASP A 225 -14.66 3.44 -10.24
C ASP A 225 -14.89 4.33 -11.47
N SER A 226 -14.40 5.57 -11.44
CA SER A 226 -14.49 6.50 -12.57
C SER A 226 -13.43 6.23 -13.64
N LEU A 227 -12.32 5.58 -13.29
CA LEU A 227 -11.16 5.40 -14.19
C LEU A 227 -11.52 4.69 -15.50
N GLY A 228 -12.45 3.74 -15.46
CA GLY A 228 -12.90 3.02 -16.64
C GLY A 228 -13.53 3.89 -17.72
N ARG A 229 -14.05 5.07 -17.37
CA ARG A 229 -14.58 6.05 -18.33
C ARG A 229 -13.46 6.78 -19.07
N ILE A 230 -12.40 7.14 -18.35
CA ILE A 230 -11.26 7.89 -18.92
C ILE A 230 -10.32 6.97 -19.68
N TRP A 231 -10.23 5.71 -19.26
CA TRP A 231 -9.35 4.73 -19.90
C TRP A 231 -10.00 3.94 -21.03
N HIS A 232 -11.27 4.20 -21.34
CA HIS A 232 -11.99 3.48 -22.39
C HIS A 232 -11.33 3.62 -23.76
N ASP A 233 -10.85 4.82 -24.07
CA ASP A 233 -10.27 5.19 -25.37
C ASP A 233 -8.73 5.07 -25.40
N MET A 234 -8.15 4.33 -24.46
CA MET A 234 -6.70 4.13 -24.41
C MET A 234 -6.19 3.22 -25.55
N PRO A 235 -4.92 3.37 -25.98
CA PRO A 235 -4.36 2.57 -27.07
C PRO A 235 -4.36 1.07 -26.76
N GLU A 236 -4.16 0.26 -27.81
CA GLU A 236 -4.21 -1.21 -27.72
C GLU A 236 -3.20 -1.81 -26.73
N ASP A 237 -2.04 -1.17 -26.56
CA ASP A 237 -1.03 -1.58 -25.59
C ASP A 237 -1.50 -1.42 -24.12
N PHE A 238 -2.59 -0.69 -23.87
CA PHE A 238 -3.23 -0.56 -22.56
C PHE A 238 -4.27 -1.66 -22.28
N SER A 239 -4.62 -2.46 -23.27
CA SER A 239 -5.78 -3.36 -23.21
C SER A 239 -5.67 -4.40 -22.08
N GLU A 240 -4.47 -4.92 -21.77
CA GLU A 240 -4.25 -5.84 -20.66
C GLU A 240 -4.42 -5.15 -19.29
N TYR A 241 -3.99 -3.88 -19.13
CA TYR A 241 -4.23 -3.12 -17.90
C TYR A 241 -5.72 -2.81 -17.73
N MET A 242 -6.41 -2.48 -18.82
CA MET A 242 -7.86 -2.27 -18.78
C MET A 242 -8.60 -3.55 -18.41
N LYS A 243 -8.12 -4.71 -18.88
CA LYS A 243 -8.64 -6.02 -18.46
C LYS A 243 -8.41 -6.27 -16.96
N GLN A 244 -7.22 -5.97 -16.43
CA GLN A 244 -6.92 -6.03 -14.99
C GLN A 244 -7.91 -5.18 -14.18
N TYR A 245 -8.11 -3.93 -14.61
CA TYR A 245 -9.06 -3.00 -14.00
C TYR A 245 -10.48 -3.57 -13.98
N ARG A 246 -10.97 -4.07 -15.13
CA ARG A 246 -12.31 -4.67 -15.24
C ARG A 246 -12.49 -5.91 -14.37
N MET A 247 -11.48 -6.78 -14.28
CA MET A 247 -11.55 -7.95 -13.39
C MET A 247 -11.58 -7.53 -11.90
N GLY A 248 -10.81 -6.50 -11.55
CA GLY A 248 -10.88 -5.88 -10.23
C GLY A 248 -12.26 -5.29 -9.94
N GLN A 249 -12.85 -4.54 -10.88
CA GLN A 249 -14.21 -3.99 -10.72
C GLN A 249 -15.25 -5.08 -10.51
N ARG A 250 -15.25 -6.15 -11.30
CA ARG A 250 -16.15 -7.30 -11.11
C ARG A 250 -16.07 -7.86 -9.69
N PHE A 251 -14.84 -8.03 -9.18
CA PHE A 251 -14.63 -8.47 -7.80
C PHE A 251 -15.15 -7.44 -6.78
N SER A 252 -14.88 -6.15 -7.01
CA SER A 252 -15.36 -5.05 -6.17
C SER A 252 -16.88 -5.03 -6.06
N HIS A 253 -17.60 -5.16 -7.19
CA HIS A 253 -19.05 -5.20 -7.24
C HIS A 253 -19.63 -6.41 -6.50
N LEU A 254 -19.08 -7.61 -6.72
CA LEU A 254 -19.49 -8.81 -6.00
C LEU A 254 -19.26 -8.66 -4.48
N ALA A 255 -18.05 -8.22 -4.08
CA ALA A 255 -17.71 -8.02 -2.68
C ALA A 255 -18.60 -6.96 -2.02
N TYR A 256 -18.98 -5.91 -2.75
CA TYR A 256 -19.86 -4.86 -2.27
C TYR A 256 -21.28 -5.37 -2.02
N VAL A 257 -21.89 -6.06 -2.98
CA VAL A 257 -23.24 -6.66 -2.81
C VAL A 257 -23.26 -7.65 -1.65
N VAL A 258 -22.24 -8.51 -1.53
CA VAL A 258 -22.17 -9.47 -0.43
C VAL A 258 -22.00 -8.76 0.93
N GLN A 259 -21.24 -7.67 1.00
CA GLN A 259 -21.11 -6.87 2.23
C GLN A 259 -22.39 -6.11 2.60
N LEU A 260 -23.10 -5.56 1.60
CA LEU A 260 -24.42 -4.97 1.82
C LEU A 260 -25.38 -6.02 2.40
N ARG A 261 -25.38 -7.24 1.82
CA ARG A 261 -26.21 -8.33 2.31
C ARG A 261 -25.79 -8.80 3.71
N PHE A 262 -24.50 -8.86 4.01
CA PHE A 262 -24.00 -9.11 5.36
C PHE A 262 -24.57 -8.08 6.36
N ASN A 263 -24.46 -6.79 6.05
CA ASN A 263 -25.00 -5.74 6.90
C ASN A 263 -26.54 -5.81 7.00
N HIS A 264 -27.23 -6.21 5.93
CA HIS A 264 -28.68 -6.43 5.94
C HIS A 264 -29.07 -7.54 6.94
N ILE A 265 -28.37 -8.68 6.94
CA ILE A 265 -28.60 -9.76 7.91
C ILE A 265 -28.40 -9.25 9.35
N MET A 266 -27.38 -8.41 9.57
CA MET A 266 -27.11 -7.81 10.88
C MET A 266 -28.20 -6.82 11.30
N ALA A 267 -28.65 -5.95 10.40
CA ALA A 267 -29.74 -5.00 10.65
C ALA A 267 -31.05 -5.73 10.99
N MET A 268 -31.37 -6.80 10.25
CA MET A 268 -32.52 -7.66 10.56
C MET A 268 -32.39 -8.32 11.94
N PHE A 269 -31.20 -8.82 12.30
CA PHE A 269 -30.94 -9.38 13.63
C PHE A 269 -31.05 -8.35 14.77
N ASN A 270 -30.72 -7.09 14.47
CA ASN A 270 -30.85 -5.95 15.37
C ASN A 270 -32.26 -5.34 15.38
N GLU A 271 -33.23 -5.91 14.64
CA GLU A 271 -34.60 -5.40 14.51
C GLU A 271 -34.68 -3.99 13.88
N GLN A 272 -33.68 -3.62 13.07
CA GLN A 272 -33.55 -2.33 12.38
C GLN A 272 -34.09 -2.42 10.94
N LYS A 273 -35.40 -2.58 10.79
CA LYS A 273 -36.06 -2.81 9.48
C LYS A 273 -35.77 -1.72 8.44
N ASP A 274 -35.89 -0.45 8.82
CA ASP A 274 -35.64 0.68 7.90
C ASP A 274 -34.23 0.67 7.30
N GLU A 275 -33.23 0.24 8.09
CA GLU A 275 -31.85 0.13 7.62
C GLU A 275 -31.68 -1.09 6.71
N ALA A 276 -32.30 -2.22 7.05
CA ALA A 276 -32.31 -3.41 6.22
C ALA A 276 -32.93 -3.14 4.83
N ASP A 277 -34.02 -2.37 4.77
CA ASP A 277 -34.70 -1.99 3.53
C ASP A 277 -33.81 -1.08 2.66
N LYS A 278 -33.12 -0.10 3.26
CA LYS A 278 -32.15 0.74 2.53
C LYS A 278 -31.00 -0.07 1.95
N LEU A 279 -30.47 -1.03 2.72
CA LEU A 279 -29.40 -1.92 2.25
C LEU A 279 -29.89 -2.81 1.10
N GLN A 280 -31.13 -3.31 1.16
CA GLN A 280 -31.71 -4.09 0.06
C GLN A 280 -31.94 -3.24 -1.19
N ALA A 281 -32.50 -2.04 -1.05
CA ALA A 281 -32.67 -1.11 -2.15
C ALA A 281 -31.32 -0.82 -2.84
N ARG A 282 -30.26 -0.58 -2.04
CA ARG A 282 -28.92 -0.38 -2.58
C ARG A 282 -28.36 -1.60 -3.31
N ILE A 283 -28.67 -2.81 -2.86
CA ILE A 283 -28.29 -4.04 -3.57
C ILE A 283 -28.95 -4.05 -4.96
N GLU A 284 -30.26 -3.81 -5.06
CA GLU A 284 -30.94 -3.81 -6.36
C GLU A 284 -30.40 -2.73 -7.30
N GLU A 285 -30.15 -1.51 -6.81
CA GLU A 285 -29.53 -0.43 -7.60
C GLU A 285 -28.19 -0.86 -8.23
N VAL A 286 -27.33 -1.54 -7.46
CA VAL A 286 -26.02 -2.00 -7.95
C VAL A 286 -26.19 -3.09 -9.01
N LEU A 287 -27.16 -3.98 -8.84
CA LEU A 287 -27.44 -5.06 -9.79
C LEU A 287 -28.04 -4.53 -11.10
N GLU A 288 -28.87 -3.48 -11.03
CA GLU A 288 -29.39 -2.77 -12.20
C GLU A 288 -28.32 -1.95 -12.91
N GLN A 289 -27.38 -1.37 -12.16
CA GLN A 289 -26.30 -0.56 -12.72
C GLN A 289 -25.23 -1.42 -13.43
N TYR A 290 -24.96 -2.64 -12.94
CA TYR A 290 -23.89 -3.51 -13.46
C TYR A 290 -24.35 -4.94 -13.77
N PRO A 291 -25.42 -5.15 -14.57
CA PRO A 291 -26.03 -6.47 -14.74
C PRO A 291 -25.06 -7.51 -15.33
N SER A 292 -24.14 -7.09 -16.18
CA SER A 292 -23.15 -7.98 -16.81
C SER A 292 -22.13 -8.56 -15.83
N ASP A 293 -21.91 -7.92 -14.68
CA ASP A 293 -20.90 -8.33 -13.71
C ASP A 293 -21.40 -9.42 -12.76
N PHE A 294 -22.72 -9.61 -12.67
CA PHE A 294 -23.37 -10.57 -11.77
C PHE A 294 -23.83 -11.85 -12.50
N THR A 295 -23.11 -12.26 -13.53
CA THR A 295 -23.32 -13.55 -14.21
C THR A 295 -22.30 -14.58 -13.73
N CYS A 296 -22.70 -15.86 -13.71
CA CYS A 296 -21.78 -16.95 -13.39
C CYS A 296 -20.50 -16.91 -14.26
N GLN A 297 -20.64 -16.64 -15.56
CA GLN A 297 -19.51 -16.54 -16.49
C GLN A 297 -18.57 -15.39 -16.13
N ALA A 298 -19.10 -14.19 -15.84
CA ALA A 298 -18.26 -13.03 -15.53
C ALA A 298 -17.40 -13.23 -14.27
N ILE A 299 -17.96 -13.91 -13.26
CA ILE A 299 -17.24 -14.25 -12.03
C ILE A 299 -16.25 -15.39 -12.27
N ASP A 300 -16.58 -16.38 -13.09
CA ASP A 300 -15.62 -17.42 -13.47
C ASP A 300 -14.44 -16.87 -14.26
N ASP A 301 -14.66 -15.94 -15.19
CA ASP A 301 -13.58 -15.24 -15.90
C ASP A 301 -12.66 -14.49 -14.92
N MET A 302 -13.25 -13.78 -13.96
CA MET A 302 -12.51 -13.03 -12.94
C MET A 302 -11.69 -13.97 -12.04
N LEU A 303 -12.28 -15.07 -11.57
CA LEU A 303 -11.59 -16.06 -10.74
C LEU A 303 -10.49 -16.78 -11.52
N PHE A 304 -10.74 -17.09 -12.79
CA PHE A 304 -9.74 -17.64 -13.69
C PHE A 304 -8.59 -16.64 -13.90
N TYR A 305 -8.86 -15.34 -14.02
CA TYR A 305 -7.80 -14.35 -14.21
C TYR A 305 -6.78 -14.32 -13.05
N ILE A 306 -7.24 -14.58 -11.82
CA ILE A 306 -6.41 -14.53 -10.60
C ILE A 306 -6.00 -15.90 -10.06
N HIS A 307 -6.32 -17.00 -10.75
CA HIS A 307 -6.15 -18.37 -10.21
C HIS A 307 -4.72 -18.67 -9.74
N SER A 308 -3.70 -18.16 -10.44
CA SER A 308 -2.29 -18.35 -10.09
C SER A 308 -1.84 -17.61 -8.83
N ARG A 309 -2.65 -16.65 -8.34
CA ARG A 309 -2.38 -15.79 -7.19
C ARG A 309 -3.21 -16.15 -5.96
N VAL A 310 -4.31 -16.89 -6.13
CA VAL A 310 -5.26 -17.25 -5.06
C VAL A 310 -5.62 -18.72 -5.16
N ALA A 311 -5.07 -19.54 -4.25
CA ALA A 311 -5.28 -20.99 -4.23
C ALA A 311 -6.39 -21.47 -3.27
N GLU A 312 -7.11 -20.55 -2.60
CA GLU A 312 -8.09 -20.93 -1.58
C GLU A 312 -9.41 -21.41 -2.21
N HIS A 313 -9.54 -22.72 -2.39
CA HIS A 313 -10.70 -23.36 -3.02
C HIS A 313 -12.04 -23.03 -2.34
N THR A 314 -12.05 -22.86 -1.00
CA THR A 314 -13.28 -22.55 -0.25
C THR A 314 -13.81 -21.16 -0.58
N PHE A 315 -12.92 -20.20 -0.81
CA PHE A 315 -13.29 -18.84 -1.20
C PHE A 315 -13.80 -18.81 -2.66
N ILE A 316 -13.10 -19.48 -3.58
CA ILE A 316 -13.52 -19.60 -4.99
C ILE A 316 -14.94 -20.18 -5.06
N THR A 317 -15.19 -21.24 -4.28
CA THR A 317 -16.51 -21.88 -4.18
C THR A 317 -17.55 -20.91 -3.62
N PHE A 318 -17.19 -20.10 -2.63
CA PHE A 318 -18.08 -19.08 -2.06
C PHE A 318 -18.49 -18.06 -3.13
N CYS A 319 -17.56 -17.47 -3.88
CA CYS A 319 -17.89 -16.52 -4.96
C CYS A 319 -18.83 -17.12 -6.02
N ARG A 320 -18.55 -18.35 -6.48
CA ARG A 320 -19.39 -19.05 -7.46
C ARG A 320 -20.82 -19.29 -6.95
N LYS A 321 -20.95 -19.71 -5.68
CA LYS A 321 -22.26 -19.91 -5.07
C LYS A 321 -22.99 -18.58 -4.87
N SER A 322 -22.28 -17.54 -4.40
CA SER A 322 -22.86 -16.21 -4.19
C SER A 322 -23.45 -15.64 -5.47
N VAL A 323 -22.70 -15.63 -6.59
CA VAL A 323 -23.22 -15.06 -7.84
C VAL A 323 -24.42 -15.85 -8.37
N LYS A 324 -24.41 -17.19 -8.27
CA LYS A 324 -25.55 -18.03 -8.68
C LYS A 324 -26.83 -17.72 -7.90
N LEU A 325 -26.71 -17.37 -6.62
CA LEU A 325 -27.85 -17.01 -5.77
C LEU A 325 -28.30 -15.57 -6.04
N ILE A 326 -27.36 -14.64 -6.24
CA ILE A 326 -27.63 -13.24 -6.61
C ILE A 326 -28.37 -13.15 -7.96
N GLU A 327 -27.92 -13.90 -8.97
CA GLU A 327 -28.52 -13.95 -10.31
C GLU A 327 -29.97 -14.42 -10.26
N LYS A 328 -30.29 -15.33 -9.33
CA LYS A 328 -31.66 -15.85 -9.11
C LYS A 328 -32.49 -15.05 -8.12
N ARG A 329 -31.90 -14.03 -7.47
CA ARG A 329 -32.51 -13.29 -6.36
C ARG A 329 -32.95 -14.20 -5.19
N ASP A 330 -32.21 -15.29 -4.97
CA ASP A 330 -32.44 -16.23 -3.87
C ASP A 330 -31.74 -15.73 -2.60
N TRP A 331 -32.36 -14.73 -1.97
CA TRP A 331 -31.80 -13.99 -0.85
C TRP A 331 -31.69 -14.84 0.43
N GLU A 332 -32.62 -15.75 0.66
CA GLU A 332 -32.62 -16.62 1.83
C GLU A 332 -31.43 -17.58 1.81
N GLN A 333 -31.19 -18.26 0.67
CA GLN A 333 -30.01 -19.11 0.56
C GLN A 333 -28.71 -18.32 0.56
N LEU A 334 -28.71 -17.09 0.04
CA LEU A 334 -27.54 -16.22 0.10
C LEU A 334 -27.19 -15.86 1.55
N ASP A 335 -28.20 -15.60 2.39
CA ASP A 335 -28.00 -15.31 3.80
C ASP A 335 -27.35 -16.49 4.53
N GLU A 336 -27.87 -17.70 4.32
CA GLU A 336 -27.29 -18.90 4.93
C GLU A 336 -25.86 -19.16 4.45
N LEU A 337 -25.57 -18.90 3.17
CA LEU A 337 -24.21 -18.99 2.63
C LEU A 337 -23.26 -17.98 3.30
N ILE A 338 -23.68 -16.73 3.49
CA ILE A 338 -22.88 -15.67 4.12
C ILE A 338 -22.64 -15.98 5.60
N VAL A 339 -23.68 -16.37 6.35
CA VAL A 339 -23.57 -16.77 7.77
C VAL A 339 -22.61 -17.95 7.93
N SER A 340 -22.71 -18.95 7.05
CA SER A 340 -21.83 -20.11 7.06
C SER A 340 -20.37 -19.74 6.75
N ARG A 341 -20.15 -18.84 5.78
CA ARG A 341 -18.80 -18.36 5.41
C ARG A 341 -18.16 -17.59 6.57
N GLU A 342 -18.88 -16.67 7.21
CA GLU A 342 -18.35 -15.90 8.34
C GLU A 342 -17.89 -16.82 9.48
N LYS A 343 -18.73 -17.79 9.86
CA LYS A 343 -18.40 -18.80 10.89
C LYS A 343 -17.13 -19.58 10.55
N ALA A 344 -16.95 -19.95 9.27
CA ALA A 344 -15.77 -20.69 8.82
C ALA A 344 -14.49 -19.84 8.82
N VAL A 345 -14.58 -18.56 8.47
CA VAL A 345 -13.40 -17.66 8.41
C VAL A 345 -12.97 -17.19 9.80
N LYS A 346 -13.92 -16.94 10.70
CA LYS A 346 -13.66 -16.42 12.07
C LYS A 346 -14.39 -17.26 13.14
N PRO A 347 -13.94 -18.50 13.40
CA PRO A 347 -14.57 -19.34 14.42
C PRO A 347 -14.51 -18.65 15.79
N GLY A 348 -15.66 -18.58 16.46
CA GLY A 348 -15.81 -17.97 17.79
C GLY A 348 -15.80 -16.42 17.82
N ARG A 349 -15.67 -15.76 16.67
CA ARG A 349 -15.78 -14.30 16.52
C ARG A 349 -16.77 -13.88 15.43
N ASN A 350 -17.63 -14.79 14.99
CA ASN A 350 -18.71 -14.52 14.06
C ASN A 350 -19.71 -13.57 14.72
N LYS A 351 -20.07 -12.51 14.00
CA LYS A 351 -20.97 -11.44 14.44
C LYS A 351 -22.40 -11.72 14.01
N LEU A 352 -22.61 -12.30 12.84
CA LEU A 352 -23.95 -12.56 12.34
C LEU A 352 -24.69 -13.52 13.25
N ARG A 353 -25.92 -13.11 13.61
CA ARG A 353 -26.85 -13.86 14.47
C ARG A 353 -26.22 -14.26 15.82
N ASN A 354 -25.24 -13.50 16.30
CA ASN A 354 -24.59 -13.74 17.59
C ASN A 354 -25.07 -12.69 18.60
N PRO A 355 -25.79 -13.09 19.67
CA PRO A 355 -26.32 -12.17 20.68
C PRO A 355 -25.27 -11.26 21.31
N LYS A 356 -24.00 -11.67 21.36
CA LYS A 356 -22.89 -10.87 21.88
C LYS A 356 -22.70 -9.55 21.12
N TYR A 357 -23.08 -9.52 19.85
CA TYR A 357 -22.88 -8.38 18.95
C TYR A 357 -24.21 -7.68 18.60
N LYS A 358 -25.32 -8.03 19.31
CA LYS A 358 -26.61 -7.37 19.09
C LYS A 358 -26.49 -5.88 19.43
N GLY A 359 -26.95 -5.02 18.52
CA GLY A 359 -26.86 -3.56 18.64
C GLY A 359 -25.52 -2.95 18.25
N GLU A 360 -24.54 -3.72 17.75
CA GLU A 360 -23.29 -3.15 17.19
C GLU A 360 -23.62 -2.35 15.92
N GLU A 361 -23.35 -1.04 15.95
CA GLU A 361 -23.46 -0.17 14.78
C GLU A 361 -22.42 -0.55 13.71
N ARG A 362 -22.83 -0.52 12.45
CA ARG A 362 -21.98 -0.85 11.30
C ARG A 362 -21.94 0.32 10.33
N GLY A 363 -20.74 0.65 9.87
CA GLY A 363 -20.57 1.59 8.77
C GLY A 363 -21.15 1.03 7.47
N TRP A 364 -21.56 1.94 6.59
CA TRP A 364 -21.99 1.59 5.24
C TRP A 364 -20.80 1.02 4.44
N PRO A 365 -20.97 -0.13 3.76
CA PRO A 365 -19.91 -0.68 2.93
C PRO A 365 -19.59 0.26 1.76
N SER A 366 -18.39 0.12 1.20
CA SER A 366 -17.96 0.81 -0.02
C SER A 366 -17.34 -0.18 -1.00
N MET A 367 -17.35 0.20 -2.27
CA MET A 367 -16.61 -0.53 -3.31
C MET A 367 -15.10 -0.46 -3.04
N LEU A 368 -14.39 -1.51 -3.46
CA LEU A 368 -12.94 -1.61 -3.31
C LEU A 368 -12.23 -0.68 -4.31
N SER A 369 -11.34 0.15 -3.79
CA SER A 369 -10.43 1.01 -4.56
C SER A 369 -9.08 0.36 -4.84
N PHE A 370 -8.80 -0.83 -4.31
CA PHE A 370 -7.50 -1.51 -4.45
C PHE A 370 -6.29 -0.64 -4.06
N ARG A 371 -6.42 0.16 -2.98
CA ARG A 371 -5.42 1.13 -2.47
C ARG A 371 -5.35 2.43 -3.26
N TRP A 372 -6.17 2.59 -4.30
CA TRP A 372 -6.16 3.75 -5.18
C TRP A 372 -6.41 5.06 -4.43
N ASN A 373 -7.56 5.13 -3.76
CA ASN A 373 -8.02 6.31 -3.03
C ASN A 373 -7.13 6.60 -1.80
N GLU A 374 -6.47 5.58 -1.25
CA GLU A 374 -5.67 5.69 -0.03
C GLU A 374 -4.25 6.19 -0.27
N ILE A 375 -3.59 5.75 -1.35
CA ILE A 375 -2.19 6.10 -1.60
C ILE A 375 -1.81 6.24 -3.07
N VAL A 376 -2.35 5.40 -3.98
CA VAL A 376 -1.84 5.37 -5.35
C VAL A 376 -2.09 6.68 -6.08
N TYR A 377 -3.32 7.19 -6.02
CA TYR A 377 -3.70 8.47 -6.63
C TYR A 377 -2.83 9.61 -6.09
N GLN A 378 -2.60 9.62 -4.78
CA GLN A 378 -1.78 10.62 -4.12
C GLN A 378 -0.31 10.55 -4.56
N VAL A 379 0.30 9.36 -4.63
CA VAL A 379 1.69 9.19 -5.09
C VAL A 379 1.86 9.64 -6.53
N ILE A 380 0.91 9.30 -7.41
CA ILE A 380 0.93 9.74 -8.81
C ILE A 380 0.93 11.27 -8.89
N ASN A 381 0.06 11.94 -8.14
CA ASN A 381 -0.01 13.40 -8.16
C ASN A 381 1.21 14.06 -7.50
N GLU A 382 1.71 13.53 -6.39
CA GLU A 382 2.93 14.06 -5.75
C GLU A 382 4.14 13.99 -6.70
N ILE A 383 4.25 12.95 -7.52
CA ILE A 383 5.28 12.84 -8.57
C ILE A 383 5.05 13.86 -9.70
N ARG A 384 3.80 14.06 -10.13
CA ARG A 384 3.46 14.98 -11.25
C ARG A 384 3.55 16.45 -10.87
N GLU A 385 3.27 16.79 -9.62
CA GLU A 385 3.23 18.15 -9.08
C GLU A 385 4.56 18.57 -8.42
N ALA A 386 5.63 17.81 -8.65
CA ALA A 386 6.96 18.08 -8.11
C ALA A 386 7.45 19.49 -8.46
N LYS A 387 8.08 20.15 -7.48
CA LYS A 387 8.50 21.55 -7.56
C LYS A 387 9.95 21.70 -7.98
#